data_AF-A0A5J6J5S3-F1
#
_entry.id   AF-A0A5J6J5S3-F1
#
_cell.length_a   1.000
_cell.length_b   1.000
_cell.length_c   1.000
_cell.angle_alpha   90.00
_cell.angle_beta   90.00
_cell.angle_gamma   90.00
#
_symmetry.space_group_name_H-M   'P 1'
#
loop_
_entity.id
_entity.type
_entity.pdbx_description
1 polymer ?
#
loop_
_entity_poly.entity_id
_entity_poly.type
_entity_poly.pdbx_seq_one_letter_code
_entity_poly.pdbx_strand_id
1 'polypeptide(L)' 'MRLRPGDAVRDRRRGRVGVVTGRDDAHDGVRLRPLTSGPQWTAEAADLEPVSHRERLRACLAEVNARSRRSI' A
#
# COMPACT_ATOMS: atom_id res chain seq x y z
N MET A 1 8.48 13.19 4.29
CA MET A 1 9.09 11.85 4.29
C MET A 1 9.32 11.39 2.86
N ARG A 2 10.38 10.62 2.56
CA ARG A 2 10.72 10.23 1.18
C ARG A 2 10.46 8.73 0.98
N LEU A 3 9.37 8.37 0.32
CA LEU A 3 9.01 6.99 -0.01
C LEU A 3 10.00 6.39 -1.01
N ARG A 4 10.31 5.10 -0.87
CA ARG A 4 11.16 4.31 -1.78
C ARG A 4 10.40 3.13 -2.35
N PRO A 5 10.75 2.65 -3.56
CA PRO A 5 10.29 1.36 -4.02
C PRO A 5 10.54 0.27 -2.98
N GLY A 6 9.52 -0.53 -2.68
CA GLY A 6 9.55 -1.56 -1.64
C GLY A 6 8.95 -1.14 -0.30
N ASP A 7 8.72 0.16 -0.05
CA ASP A 7 8.02 0.64 1.14
C ASP A 7 6.55 0.23 1.11
N ALA A 8 6.02 -0.17 2.27
CA ALA A 8 4.59 -0.38 2.42
C ALA A 8 3.94 0.93 2.87
N VAL A 9 2.81 1.27 2.24
CA VAL A 9 2.06 2.49 2.52
C VAL A 9 0.56 2.21 2.54
N ARG A 10 -0.18 2.95 3.36
CA ARG A 10 -1.64 2.97 3.38
C ARG A 10 -2.11 4.15 2.53
N ASP A 11 -2.88 3.85 1.49
CA ASP A 11 -3.68 4.82 0.75
C ASP A 11 -4.91 5.16 1.59
N ARG A 12 -4.92 6.36 2.19
CA ARG A 12 -6.03 6.83 3.04
C ARG A 12 -7.31 7.04 2.24
N ARG A 13 -7.18 7.49 1.00
CA ARG A 13 -8.30 7.80 0.10
C ARG A 13 -9.06 6.54 -0.29
N ARG A 14 -8.34 5.45 -0.54
CA ARG A 14 -8.92 4.14 -0.91
C ARG A 14 -9.07 3.18 0.28
N GLY A 15 -8.51 3.51 1.44
CA GLY A 15 -8.50 2.65 2.63
C GLY A 15 -7.74 1.33 2.45
N ARG A 16 -6.74 1.30 1.56
CA ARG A 16 -6.01 0.09 1.15
C ARG A 16 -4.51 0.19 1.41
N VAL A 17 -3.84 -0.94 1.56
CA VAL A 17 -2.37 -0.98 1.75
C VAL A 17 -1.71 -1.52 0.49
N GLY A 18 -0.65 -0.85 0.06
CA GLY A 18 0.13 -1.20 -1.12
C GLY A 18 1.64 -1.08 -0.88
N VAL A 19 2.40 -1.61 -1.82
CA VAL A 19 3.86 -1.49 -1.87
C VAL A 19 4.22 -0.52 -2.97
N VAL A 20 5.08 0.44 -2.66
CA VAL A 20 5.61 1.39 -3.63
C VAL A 20 6.41 0.64 -4.70
N THR A 21 6.03 0.83 -5.96
CA THR A 21 6.76 0.29 -7.13
C THR A 21 7.55 1.37 -7.84
N GLY A 22 7.14 2.64 -7.70
CA GLY A 22 7.85 3.78 -8.27
C GLY A 22 7.18 5.09 -7.90
N ARG A 23 7.88 6.19 -8.20
CA ARG A 23 7.33 7.54 -8.10
C ARG A 23 7.23 8.12 -9.51
N ASP A 24 6.23 8.94 -9.71
CA ASP A 24 6.07 9.80 -10.88
C ASP A 24 6.50 11.21 -10.47
N ASP A 25 7.69 11.60 -10.92
CA ASP A 25 8.31 12.87 -10.55
C ASP A 25 7.60 14.08 -11.17
N ALA A 26 6.74 13.87 -12.18
CA ALA A 26 6.02 14.94 -12.85
C ALA A 26 4.71 15.35 -12.15
N HIS A 27 4.12 14.46 -11.33
CA HIS A 27 2.78 14.67 -10.76
C HIS A 27 2.68 14.42 -9.24
N ASP A 28 3.81 14.33 -8.54
CA ASP A 28 3.91 13.88 -7.13
C ASP A 28 3.13 12.58 -6.83
N GLY A 29 2.94 11.78 -7.88
CA GLY A 29 2.19 10.54 -7.85
C GLY A 29 3.09 9.39 -7.44
N VAL A 30 2.55 8.44 -6.70
CA VAL A 30 3.25 7.22 -6.28
C VAL A 30 2.51 6.04 -6.85
N ARG A 31 3.23 5.20 -7.61
CA ARG A 31 2.72 3.92 -8.12
C ARG A 31 2.82 2.86 -7.04
N LEU A 32 1.69 2.22 -6.79
CA LEU A 32 1.51 1.18 -5.78
C LEU A 32 1.05 -0.11 -6.44
N ARG A 33 1.56 -1.23 -5.93
CA ARG A 33 0.97 -2.54 -6.16
C ARG A 33 0.31 -3.06 -4.89
N PRO A 34 -0.80 -3.80 -4.98
CA PRO A 34 -1.39 -4.42 -3.81
C PRO A 34 -0.41 -5.40 -3.14
N LEU A 35 -0.58 -5.61 -1.83
CA LEU A 35 0.18 -6.63 -1.10
C LEU A 35 -0.10 -8.05 -1.62
N THR A 36 -1.32 -8.26 -2.12
CA THR A 36 -1.76 -9.48 -2.79
C THR A 36 -1.85 -9.30 -4.31
N SER A 37 -2.37 -10.29 -5.01
CA SER A 37 -2.78 -10.18 -6.42
C SER A 37 -3.82 -9.06 -6.62
N GLY A 38 -3.64 -8.23 -7.64
CA GLY A 38 -4.58 -7.17 -8.02
C GLY A 38 -3.97 -6.10 -8.91
N PRO A 39 -4.78 -5.20 -9.48
CA PRO A 39 -4.30 -4.12 -10.33
C PRO A 39 -3.46 -3.12 -9.54
N GLN A 40 -2.38 -2.63 -10.16
CA GLN A 40 -1.62 -1.51 -9.64
C GLN A 40 -2.46 -0.22 -9.68
N TRP A 41 -2.15 0.74 -8.82
CA TRP A 41 -2.80 2.03 -8.82
C TRP A 41 -1.84 3.16 -8.48
N THR A 42 -2.23 4.38 -8.83
CA THR A 42 -1.51 5.59 -8.45
C THR A 42 -2.28 6.31 -7.33
N ALA A 43 -1.53 6.85 -6.38
CA ALA A 43 -2.02 7.69 -5.30
C ALA A 43 -1.09 8.89 -5.13
N GLU A 44 -1.61 10.01 -4.66
CA GLU A 44 -0.80 11.19 -4.36
C GLU A 44 0.05 10.92 -3.12
N ALA A 45 1.29 11.40 -3.10
CA ALA A 45 2.17 11.22 -1.95
C ALA A 45 1.57 11.77 -0.64
N ALA A 46 0.73 12.81 -0.72
CA ALA A 46 0.03 13.39 0.41
C ALA A 46 -1.04 12.46 1.04
N ASP A 47 -1.64 11.57 0.23
CA ASP A 47 -2.65 10.60 0.67
C ASP A 47 -2.04 9.29 1.21
N LEU A 48 -0.72 9.17 1.17
CA LEU A 48 0.01 7.97 1.55
C LEU A 48 0.64 8.11 2.92
N GLU A 49 0.17 7.25 3.82
CA GLU A 49 0.77 7.09 5.13
C GLU A 49 1.72 5.89 5.14
N PRO A 50 2.99 6.08 5.50
CA PRO A 50 3.92 4.99 5.65
C PRO A 50 3.51 4.10 6.80
N VAL A 51 3.54 2.79 6.55
CA VAL A 51 3.27 1.81 7.59
C VAL A 51 4.61 1.36 8.17
N SER A 52 4.82 1.51 9.48
CA SER A 52 6.07 1.04 10.11
C SER A 52 6.26 -0.46 9.88
N HIS A 53 7.49 -0.97 9.99
CA HIS A 53 7.76 -2.40 9.74
C HIS A 53 6.86 -3.35 10.56
N ARG A 54 6.56 -2.96 11.81
CA ARG A 54 5.65 -3.70 12.71
C ARG A 54 4.19 -3.62 12.27
N GLU A 55 3.76 -2.49 11.73
CA GLU A 55 2.42 -2.32 11.19
C GLU A 55 2.26 -2.93 9.79
N ARG A 56 3.33 -3.02 8.99
CA ARG A 56 3.38 -3.75 7.72
C ARG A 56 3.14 -5.25 7.94
N LEU A 57 3.77 -5.85 8.95
CA LEU A 57 3.53 -7.26 9.31
C LEU A 57 2.08 -7.46 9.78
N ARG A 58 1.54 -6.55 10.60
CA ARG A 58 0.14 -6.62 11.06
C ARG A 58 -0.87 -6.40 9.92
N ALA A 59 -0.62 -5.48 9.00
CA ALA A 59 -1.47 -5.19 7.85
C ALA A 59 -1.48 -6.35 6.85
N CYS A 60 -0.31 -6.96 6.58
CA CYS A 60 -0.20 -8.17 5.77
C CYS A 60 -0.98 -9.33 6.41
N LEU A 61 -0.82 -9.53 7.74
CA LEU A 61 -1.58 -10.55 8.47
C LEU A 61 -3.09 -10.27 8.47
N ALA A 62 -3.50 -9.00 8.57
CA ALA A 62 -4.90 -8.60 8.58
C ALA A 62 -5.58 -8.78 7.22
N GLU A 63 -4.91 -8.43 6.11
CA GLU A 63 -5.42 -8.70 4.76
C GLU A 63 -5.54 -10.21 4.49
N VAL A 64 -4.52 -11.00 4.86
CA VAL A 64 -4.58 -12.47 4.76
C VAL A 64 -5.72 -13.03 5.61
N ASN A 65 -5.84 -12.61 6.87
CA ASN A 65 -6.91 -13.05 7.76
C ASN A 65 -8.32 -12.64 7.30
N ALA A 66 -8.48 -11.44 6.71
CA ALA A 66 -9.75 -10.97 6.17
C ALA A 66 -10.15 -11.74 4.90
N ARG A 67 -9.18 -12.32 4.18
CA ARG A 67 -9.44 -13.19 3.02
C ARG A 67 -9.82 -14.61 3.46
N SER A 68 -9.13 -15.20 4.42
CA SER A 68 -9.48 -16.53 4.96
C SER A 68 -10.90 -16.57 5.55
N ARG A 69 -11.38 -15.46 6.12
CA ARG A 69 -12.75 -15.36 6.66
C ARG A 69 -13.85 -15.16 5.61
N ARG A 70 -13.51 -14.92 4.35
CA ARG A 70 -14.48 -14.81 3.24
C ARG A 70 -14.56 -16.07 2.39
N SER A 71 -13.90 -17.14 2.83
CA SER A 71 -13.88 -18.45 2.15
C SER A 71 -14.65 -19.53 2.92
N ILE A 72 -15.56 -19.14 3.83
CA ILE A 72 -16.52 -20.06 4.47
C ILE A 72 -17.92 -19.63 4.06
#